data_AF-A0A926BRT2-F1
#
_entry.id   AF-A0A926BRT2-F1
#
_cell.length_a   1.000
_cell.length_b   1.000
_cell.length_c   1.000
_cell.angle_alpha   90.00
_cell.angle_beta   90.00
_cell.angle_gamma   90.00
#
_symmetry.space_group_name_H-M   'P 1'
#
loop_
_entity.id
_entity.type
_entity.pdbx_description
1 polymer ?
#
loop_
_entity_poly.entity_id
_entity_poly.type
_entity_poly.pdbx_seq_one_letter_code
_entity_poly.pdbx_strand_id
1 'polypeptide(L)'
;MSSEGNSGFRRFLPGLDWTALIADRKIKDAMDAGEFDDLKGKGEPLKIENDPFTPPEVRAAHRLLKNANALPQWLQMEKDIEREKAAFLPYVERGIRAVSHGKNTASREHTARRFRAEVRDRVDTVNTLILKYNELAPASVQRVFAPYSLKRELESLDARIGGILDASR
;
A
#
# COMPACT_ATOMS: atom_id res chain seq x y z
N MET A 1 25.31 48.18 -7.37
CA MET A 1 26.34 47.32 -6.77
C MET A 1 25.72 45.97 -6.53
N SER A 2 26.26 45.02 -7.29
CA SER A 2 25.97 43.62 -7.55
C SER A 2 25.08 42.82 -6.58
N SER A 3 23.95 42.32 -7.11
CA SER A 3 23.25 41.13 -6.60
C SER A 3 22.87 40.21 -7.78
N GLU A 4 23.84 39.58 -8.41
CA GLU A 4 23.57 38.48 -9.36
C GLU A 4 24.65 37.41 -9.20
N GLY A 5 24.26 36.21 -8.79
CA GLY A 5 25.23 35.13 -8.60
C GLY A 5 24.68 33.86 -8.00
N ASN A 6 23.52 33.35 -8.45
CA ASN A 6 23.17 31.95 -8.15
C ASN A 6 22.32 31.22 -9.20
N SER A 7 22.30 31.68 -10.45
CA SER A 7 21.49 31.07 -11.52
C SER A 7 22.30 30.27 -12.57
N GLY A 8 23.60 30.04 -12.35
CA GLY A 8 24.49 29.48 -13.38
C GLY A 8 24.64 27.95 -13.41
N PHE A 9 24.51 27.27 -12.27
CA PHE A 9 25.05 25.90 -12.15
C PHE A 9 24.08 24.76 -12.52
N ARG A 10 22.78 25.03 -12.70
CA ARG A 10 21.76 24.00 -13.02
C ARG A 10 21.82 23.44 -14.45
N ARG A 11 22.82 23.81 -15.28
CA ARG A 11 22.79 23.56 -16.73
C ARG A 11 23.58 22.34 -17.22
N PHE A 12 24.39 21.70 -16.38
CA PHE A 12 25.18 20.54 -16.81
C PHE A 12 24.64 19.27 -16.14
N LEU A 13 24.09 18.37 -16.97
CA LEU A 13 23.61 17.00 -16.67
C LEU A 13 22.20 16.88 -16.01
N PRO A 14 21.14 16.63 -16.80
CA PRO A 14 19.82 16.29 -16.25
C PRO A 14 19.88 14.96 -15.49
N GLY A 15 19.44 14.96 -14.24
CA GLY A 15 19.34 13.76 -13.38
C GLY A 15 20.47 13.58 -12.37
N LEU A 16 21.49 14.45 -12.36
CA LEU A 16 22.57 14.39 -11.39
C LEU A 16 22.39 15.51 -10.34
N ASP A 17 22.09 15.15 -9.10
CA ASP A 17 22.09 16.12 -8.00
C ASP A 17 23.53 16.42 -7.57
N TRP A 18 24.10 17.45 -8.19
CA TRP A 18 25.45 17.93 -7.90
C TRP A 18 25.62 18.37 -6.43
N THR A 19 24.55 18.80 -5.76
CA THR A 19 24.62 19.18 -4.34
C THR A 19 24.78 17.95 -3.45
N ALA A 20 24.11 16.84 -3.79
CA ALA A 20 24.30 15.56 -3.13
C ALA A 20 25.74 15.04 -3.31
N LEU A 21 26.31 15.15 -4.52
CA LEU A 21 27.70 14.73 -4.77
C LEU A 21 28.72 15.52 -3.93
N ILE A 22 28.51 16.84 -3.79
CA ILE A 22 29.37 17.67 -2.93
C ILE A 22 29.17 17.33 -1.45
N ALA A 23 27.92 17.10 -1.03
CA ALA A 23 27.60 16.71 0.33
C ALA A 23 28.25 15.37 0.70
N ASP A 24 28.10 14.34 -0.14
CA ASP A 24 28.72 13.02 0.05
C ASP A 24 30.24 13.12 0.14
N ARG A 25 30.86 13.93 -0.72
CA ARG A 25 32.31 14.15 -0.67
C ARG A 25 32.74 14.77 0.65
N LYS A 26 32.05 15.81 1.11
CA LYS A 26 32.35 16.47 2.38
C LYS A 26 32.11 15.57 3.59
N ILE A 27 31.03 14.78 3.58
CA ILE A 27 30.75 13.80 4.64
C ILE A 27 31.89 12.79 4.72
N LYS A 28 32.33 12.27 3.57
CA LYS A 28 33.43 11.31 3.53
C LYS A 28 34.76 11.89 4.02
N ASP A 29 35.12 13.10 3.57
CA ASP A 29 36.34 13.76 4.02
C ASP A 29 36.29 14.02 5.55
N ALA A 30 35.13 14.38 6.11
CA ALA A 30 34.93 14.55 7.55
C ALA A 30 34.96 13.21 8.33
N MET A 31 34.50 12.10 7.73
CA MET A 31 34.65 10.76 8.29
C MET A 31 36.12 10.34 8.35
N ASP A 32 36.86 10.55 7.26
CA ASP A 32 38.29 10.21 7.17
C ASP A 32 39.13 11.07 8.15
N ALA A 33 38.71 12.31 8.41
CA ALA A 33 39.33 13.20 9.39
C ALA A 33 38.94 12.91 10.85
N GLY A 34 38.05 11.93 11.10
CA GLY A 34 37.59 11.61 12.45
C GLY A 34 36.71 12.70 13.08
N GLU A 35 36.15 13.63 12.30
CA GLU A 35 35.31 14.71 12.84
C GLU A 35 34.01 14.19 13.48
N PHE A 36 33.61 12.97 13.15
CA PHE A 36 32.47 12.30 13.76
C PHE A 36 32.84 11.44 14.98
N ASP A 37 34.12 11.41 15.38
CA ASP A 37 34.57 10.49 16.41
C ASP A 37 34.21 10.87 17.84
N ASP A 38 33.99 12.16 18.10
CA ASP A 38 33.60 12.72 19.41
C ASP A 38 32.25 13.46 19.31
N LEU A 39 31.31 12.93 18.53
CA LEU A 39 29.97 13.48 18.49
C LEU A 39 29.30 13.32 19.86
N LYS A 40 28.69 14.41 20.33
CA LYS A 40 27.84 14.40 21.52
C LYS A 40 26.72 13.35 21.34
N GLY A 41 26.72 12.33 22.19
CA GLY A 41 25.77 11.21 22.15
C GLY A 41 26.20 10.02 21.28
N LYS A 42 27.44 9.97 20.78
CA LYS A 42 28.00 8.80 20.08
C LYS A 42 27.97 7.58 21.01
N GLY A 43 27.30 6.50 20.57
CA GLY A 43 27.17 5.26 21.34
C GLY A 43 26.07 5.28 22.42
N GLU A 44 25.46 6.43 22.68
CA GLU A 44 24.28 6.52 23.55
C GLU A 44 23.00 6.18 22.76
N PRO A 45 21.98 5.59 23.41
CA PRO A 45 20.68 5.43 22.79
C PRO A 45 20.13 6.78 22.31
N LEU A 46 19.79 6.87 21.02
CA LEU A 46 19.18 8.05 20.43
C LEU A 46 17.94 8.45 21.24
N LYS A 47 17.96 9.65 21.84
CA LYS A 47 16.76 10.27 22.43
C LYS A 47 15.83 10.73 21.32
N ILE A 48 14.97 9.83 20.86
CA ILE A 48 13.87 10.14 19.92
C ILE A 48 12.71 10.77 20.72
N GLU A 49 12.99 11.84 21.45
CA GLU A 49 11.94 12.63 22.08
C GLU A 49 11.66 13.82 21.18
N ASN A 50 10.43 13.81 20.66
CA ASN A 50 9.85 14.69 19.64
C ASN A 50 9.96 14.10 18.24
N ASP A 51 8.86 13.50 17.78
CA ASP A 51 8.55 13.45 16.35
C ASP A 51 8.37 14.91 15.87
N PRO A 52 9.39 15.55 15.28
CA PRO A 52 9.34 16.98 14.96
C PRO A 52 8.34 17.25 13.82
N PHE A 53 8.10 16.21 13.03
CA PHE A 53 7.22 16.19 11.86
C PHE A 53 5.79 15.75 12.21
N THR A 54 5.52 15.38 13.47
CA THR A 54 4.18 15.03 13.92
C THR A 54 3.52 16.24 14.59
N PRO A 55 2.34 16.68 14.11
CA PRO A 55 1.62 17.79 14.72
C PRO A 55 1.42 17.58 16.23
N PRO A 56 1.52 18.64 17.06
CA PRO A 56 1.42 18.55 18.52
C PRO A 56 0.21 17.72 19.01
N GLU A 57 -0.93 17.88 18.35
CA GLU A 57 -2.21 17.26 18.65
C GLU A 57 -2.20 15.73 18.50
N VAL A 58 -1.36 15.16 17.64
CA VAL A 58 -1.30 13.72 17.38
C VAL A 58 -0.06 13.04 17.97
N ARG A 59 0.91 13.80 18.51
CA ARG A 59 2.13 13.27 19.13
C ARG A 59 1.86 12.33 20.31
N ALA A 60 0.89 12.65 21.16
CA ALA A 60 0.56 11.83 22.33
C ALA A 60 -0.02 10.47 21.90
N ALA A 61 -0.94 10.46 20.94
CA ALA A 61 -1.52 9.24 20.36
C ALA A 61 -0.45 8.38 19.67
N HIS A 62 0.45 9.01 18.89
CA HIS A 62 1.54 8.30 18.21
C HIS A 62 2.52 7.64 19.20
N ARG A 63 2.89 8.34 20.27
CA ARG A 63 3.74 7.78 21.35
C ARG A 63 3.05 6.61 22.07
N LEU A 64 1.77 6.75 22.39
CA LEU A 64 0.99 5.67 23.03
C LEU A 64 0.97 4.40 22.18
N LEU A 65 0.69 4.53 20.87
CA LEU A 65 0.66 3.40 19.94
C LEU A 65 2.05 2.76 19.78
N LYS A 66 3.10 3.57 19.64
CA LYS A 66 4.49 3.12 19.53
C LYS A 66 4.94 2.37 20.80
N ASN A 67 4.54 2.85 21.98
CA ASN A 67 4.90 2.26 23.26
C ASN A 67 4.07 1.01 23.62
N ALA A 68 2.83 0.91 23.12
CA ALA A 68 1.97 -0.26 23.33
C ALA A 68 2.33 -1.47 22.45
N ASN A 69 3.31 -1.32 21.55
CA ASN A 69 3.67 -2.31 20.53
C ASN A 69 2.45 -2.80 19.70
N ALA A 70 1.39 -1.98 19.64
CA ALA A 70 0.10 -2.32 19.04
C ALA A 70 -0.08 -1.50 17.77
N LEU A 71 -0.36 -2.18 16.66
CA LEU A 71 -0.65 -1.52 15.39
C LEU A 71 -1.96 -0.73 15.53
N PRO A 72 -2.01 0.55 15.12
CA PRO A 72 -3.28 1.26 15.00
C PRO A 72 -4.25 0.49 14.11
N GLN A 73 -5.54 0.54 14.44
CA GLN A 73 -6.57 -0.28 13.79
C GLN A 73 -6.61 -0.10 12.27
N TRP A 74 -6.47 1.13 11.77
CA TRP A 74 -6.43 1.43 10.34
C TRP A 74 -5.22 0.77 9.64
N LEU A 75 -4.08 0.62 10.33
CA LEU A 75 -2.90 -0.03 9.76
C LEU A 75 -3.08 -1.56 9.66
N GLN A 76 -3.84 -2.13 10.59
CA GLN A 76 -4.26 -3.53 10.49
C GLN A 76 -5.24 -3.73 9.33
N MET A 77 -6.23 -2.84 9.18
CA MET A 77 -7.18 -2.87 8.06
C MET A 77 -6.47 -2.73 6.71
N GLU A 78 -5.44 -1.89 6.60
CA GLU A 78 -4.63 -1.76 5.39
C GLU A 78 -4.00 -3.10 4.99
N LYS A 79 -3.38 -3.80 5.96
CA LYS A 79 -2.81 -5.14 5.73
C LYS A 79 -3.86 -6.16 5.31
N ASP A 80 -5.04 -6.09 5.94
CA ASP A 80 -6.15 -6.98 5.60
C ASP A 80 -6.67 -6.73 4.18
N ILE A 81 -6.83 -5.46 3.78
CA ILE A 81 -7.21 -5.08 2.42
C ILE A 81 -6.20 -5.63 1.40
N GLU A 82 -4.90 -5.40 1.59
CA GLU A 82 -3.89 -5.88 0.63
C GLU A 82 -3.84 -7.40 0.56
N ARG A 83 -4.00 -8.10 1.69
CA ARG A 83 -4.09 -9.56 1.71
C ARG A 83 -5.30 -10.06 0.92
N GLU A 84 -6.46 -9.44 1.13
CA GLU A 84 -7.69 -9.80 0.42
C GLU A 84 -7.56 -9.58 -1.09
N LYS A 85 -6.99 -8.44 -1.49
CA LYS A 85 -6.71 -8.10 -2.90
C LYS A 85 -5.78 -9.13 -3.54
N ALA A 86 -4.69 -9.48 -2.85
CA ALA A 86 -3.72 -10.47 -3.34
C ALA A 86 -4.33 -11.87 -3.47
N ALA A 87 -5.26 -12.24 -2.57
CA ALA A 87 -5.93 -13.54 -2.59
C ALA A 87 -7.07 -13.63 -3.63
N PHE A 88 -7.61 -12.49 -4.09
CA PHE A 88 -8.81 -12.45 -4.92
C PHE A 88 -8.62 -13.10 -6.29
N LEU A 89 -7.58 -12.72 -7.06
CA LEU A 89 -7.35 -13.27 -8.40
C LEU A 89 -7.14 -14.80 -8.39
N PRO A 90 -6.26 -15.37 -7.54
CA PRO A 90 -6.12 -16.82 -7.44
C PRO A 90 -7.42 -17.52 -7.02
N TYR A 91 -8.22 -16.90 -6.14
CA TYR A 91 -9.52 -17.43 -5.76
C TYR A 91 -10.47 -17.50 -6.95
N VAL A 92 -10.53 -16.42 -7.74
CA VAL A 92 -11.40 -16.37 -8.92
C VAL A 92 -11.01 -17.43 -9.96
N GLU A 93 -9.71 -17.57 -10.24
CA GLU A 93 -9.21 -18.59 -11.18
C GLU A 93 -9.56 -20.02 -10.75
N ARG A 94 -9.44 -20.32 -9.45
CA ARG A 94 -9.84 -21.63 -8.90
C ARG A 94 -11.34 -21.89 -9.09
N GLY A 95 -12.18 -20.89 -8.81
CA GLY A 95 -13.62 -21.02 -8.99
C GLY A 95 -14.02 -21.23 -10.45
N ILE A 96 -13.41 -20.49 -11.37
CA ILE A 96 -13.61 -20.68 -12.82
C ILE A 96 -13.19 -22.08 -13.25
N ARG A 97 -12.02 -22.55 -12.80
CA ARG A 97 -11.57 -23.92 -13.07
C ARG A 97 -12.56 -24.95 -12.53
N ALA A 98 -13.08 -24.76 -11.32
CA ALA A 98 -14.09 -25.64 -10.74
C ALA A 98 -15.38 -25.69 -11.58
N VAL A 99 -15.82 -24.54 -12.11
CA VAL A 99 -16.94 -24.49 -13.06
C VAL A 99 -16.62 -25.27 -14.33
N SER A 100 -15.43 -25.13 -14.92
CA SER A 100 -15.04 -25.88 -16.14
C SER A 100 -15.06 -27.40 -15.95
N HIS A 101 -14.67 -27.89 -14.77
CA HIS A 101 -14.58 -29.33 -14.47
C HIS A 101 -15.92 -29.99 -14.10
N GLY A 102 -17.04 -29.27 -14.15
CA GLY A 102 -18.36 -29.86 -13.92
C GLY A 102 -18.66 -30.98 -14.91
N LYS A 103 -19.28 -32.07 -14.43
CA LYS A 103 -19.50 -33.32 -15.20
C LYS A 103 -20.50 -33.15 -16.36
N ASN A 104 -21.41 -32.19 -16.24
CA ASN A 104 -22.44 -31.88 -17.21
C ASN A 104 -22.88 -30.42 -17.04
N THR A 105 -23.69 -29.91 -17.98
CA THR A 105 -24.16 -28.52 -17.99
C THR A 105 -24.85 -28.10 -16.70
N ALA A 106 -25.76 -28.93 -16.17
CA ALA A 106 -26.48 -28.63 -14.92
C ALA A 106 -25.53 -28.51 -13.72
N SER A 107 -24.51 -29.36 -13.63
CA SER A 107 -23.46 -29.28 -12.61
C SER A 107 -22.62 -28.01 -12.77
N ARG A 108 -22.23 -27.65 -14.00
CA ARG A 108 -21.48 -26.41 -14.28
C ARG A 108 -22.29 -25.17 -13.88
N GLU A 109 -23.57 -25.11 -14.25
CA GLU A 109 -24.48 -24.02 -13.91
C GLU A 109 -24.72 -23.91 -12.40
N HIS A 110 -24.86 -25.03 -11.69
CA HIS A 110 -24.98 -25.02 -10.23
C HIS A 110 -23.71 -24.48 -9.57
N THR A 111 -22.53 -24.98 -9.95
CA THR A 111 -21.24 -24.50 -9.45
C THR A 111 -21.03 -23.02 -9.77
N ALA A 112 -21.39 -22.58 -10.98
CA ALA A 112 -21.29 -21.19 -11.40
C ALA A 112 -22.18 -20.27 -10.56
N ARG A 113 -23.44 -20.65 -10.32
CA ARG A 113 -24.37 -19.87 -9.47
C ARG A 113 -23.84 -19.71 -8.05
N ARG A 114 -23.36 -20.80 -7.45
CA ARG A 114 -22.77 -20.77 -6.11
C ARG A 114 -21.54 -19.87 -6.08
N PHE A 115 -20.60 -20.09 -6.99
CA PHE A 115 -19.36 -19.32 -7.04
C PHE A 115 -19.60 -17.82 -7.28
N ARG A 116 -20.59 -17.47 -8.11
CA ARG A 116 -21.01 -16.07 -8.29
C ARG A 116 -21.50 -15.43 -7.00
N ALA A 117 -22.28 -16.16 -6.19
CA ALA A 117 -22.72 -15.65 -4.89
C ALA A 117 -21.53 -15.44 -3.94
N GLU A 118 -20.60 -16.39 -3.88
CA GLU A 118 -19.40 -16.26 -3.03
C GLU A 118 -18.52 -15.07 -3.45
N VAL A 119 -18.36 -14.80 -4.75
CA VAL A 119 -17.61 -13.63 -5.24
C VAL A 119 -18.30 -12.33 -4.84
N ARG A 120 -19.63 -12.26 -4.90
CA ARG A 120 -20.39 -11.09 -4.43
C ARG A 120 -20.09 -10.82 -2.95
N ASP A 121 -20.28 -11.82 -2.09
CA ASP A 121 -20.10 -11.68 -0.64
C ASP A 121 -18.67 -11.26 -0.29
N ARG A 122 -17.68 -11.78 -1.01
CA ARG A 122 -16.27 -11.40 -0.88
C ARG A 122 -16.04 -9.93 -1.23
N VAL A 123 -16.57 -9.47 -2.37
CA VAL A 123 -16.45 -8.08 -2.82
C VAL A 123 -17.11 -7.11 -1.82
N ASP A 124 -18.29 -7.45 -1.30
CA ASP A 124 -18.98 -6.64 -0.29
C ASP A 124 -18.18 -6.56 1.02
N THR A 125 -17.56 -7.67 1.43
CA THR A 125 -16.70 -7.72 2.61
C THR A 125 -15.48 -6.79 2.44
N VAL A 126 -14.79 -6.87 1.31
CA VAL A 126 -13.62 -6.04 1.03
C VAL A 126 -13.99 -4.57 0.91
N ASN A 127 -15.11 -4.25 0.25
CA ASN A 127 -15.60 -2.88 0.17
C ASN A 127 -15.93 -2.30 1.54
N THR A 128 -16.54 -3.09 2.43
CA THR A 128 -16.81 -2.68 3.80
C THR A 128 -15.50 -2.37 4.56
N LEU A 129 -14.46 -3.19 4.38
CA LEU A 129 -13.14 -2.93 4.96
C LEU A 129 -12.51 -1.66 4.40
N ILE A 130 -12.56 -1.44 3.09
CA ILE A 130 -12.06 -0.24 2.42
C ILE A 130 -12.75 1.02 2.96
N LEU A 131 -14.08 0.99 3.08
CA LEU A 131 -14.84 2.12 3.60
C LEU A 131 -14.48 2.42 5.07
N LYS A 132 -14.36 1.40 5.92
CA LYS A 132 -13.92 1.55 7.32
C LYS A 132 -12.50 2.10 7.43
N TYR A 133 -11.58 1.59 6.61
CA TYR A 133 -10.23 2.15 6.53
C TYR A 133 -10.28 3.62 6.13
N ASN A 134 -11.08 3.95 5.11
CA ASN A 134 -11.18 5.32 4.61
C ASN A 134 -11.77 6.30 5.63
N GLU A 135 -12.57 5.80 6.57
CA GLU A 135 -13.13 6.58 7.68
C GLU A 135 -12.13 6.76 8.84
N LEU A 136 -11.36 5.72 9.18
CA LEU A 136 -10.52 5.68 10.37
C LEU A 136 -9.08 6.17 10.14
N ALA A 137 -8.59 6.12 8.89
CA ALA A 137 -7.23 6.54 8.58
C ALA A 137 -7.13 8.08 8.65
N PRO A 138 -6.18 8.63 9.42
CA PRO A 138 -5.95 10.07 9.42
C PRO A 138 -5.54 10.56 8.04
N ALA A 139 -6.10 11.68 7.58
CA ALA A 139 -5.86 12.23 6.25
C ALA A 139 -4.37 12.43 5.90
N SER A 140 -3.52 12.64 6.90
CA SER A 140 -2.08 12.82 6.74
C SER A 140 -1.31 11.55 6.33
N VAL A 141 -1.89 10.36 6.51
CA VAL A 141 -1.25 9.07 6.22
C VAL A 141 -2.13 8.13 5.37
N GLN A 142 -3.31 8.59 4.99
CA GLN A 142 -4.30 7.77 4.30
C GLN A 142 -3.85 7.43 2.88
N ARG A 143 -3.75 6.14 2.57
CA ARG A 143 -3.61 5.64 1.20
C ARG A 143 -4.98 5.63 0.54
N VAL A 144 -5.05 6.00 -0.73
CA VAL A 144 -6.33 6.00 -1.45
C VAL A 144 -6.67 4.57 -1.88
N PHE A 145 -7.60 3.93 -1.16
CA PHE A 145 -8.23 2.68 -1.60
C PHE A 145 -9.59 2.96 -2.23
N ALA A 146 -9.73 2.62 -3.51
CA ALA A 146 -11.00 2.70 -4.22
C ALA A 146 -11.81 1.41 -3.97
N PRO A 147 -13.08 1.51 -3.52
CA PRO A 147 -13.98 0.36 -3.47
C PRO A 147 -14.17 -0.29 -4.84
N TYR A 148 -14.28 -1.61 -4.86
CA TYR A 148 -14.62 -2.37 -6.04
C TYR A 148 -16.03 -2.05 -6.51
N SER A 149 -16.20 -1.91 -7.82
CA SER A 149 -17.52 -1.82 -8.43
C SER A 149 -18.09 -3.23 -8.55
N LEU A 150 -18.95 -3.63 -7.61
CA LEU A 150 -19.56 -4.96 -7.58
C LEU A 150 -20.18 -5.35 -8.93
N LYS A 151 -20.86 -4.41 -9.57
CA LYS A 151 -21.44 -4.61 -10.90
C LYS A 151 -20.38 -5.03 -11.93
N ARG A 152 -19.27 -4.27 -12.04
CA ARG A 152 -18.17 -4.57 -12.97
C ARG A 152 -17.51 -5.92 -12.69
N GLU A 153 -17.26 -6.22 -11.41
CA GLU A 153 -16.61 -7.49 -11.03
C GLU A 153 -17.49 -8.69 -11.39
N LEU A 154 -18.80 -8.60 -11.14
CA LEU A 154 -19.75 -9.65 -11.50
C LEU A 154 -19.93 -9.78 -13.02
N GLU A 155 -19.95 -8.66 -13.76
CA GLU A 155 -20.02 -8.68 -15.23
C GLU A 155 -18.77 -9.34 -15.85
N SER A 156 -17.58 -9.00 -15.34
CA SER A 156 -16.31 -9.63 -15.76
C SER A 156 -16.31 -11.13 -15.47
N LEU A 157 -16.81 -11.53 -14.29
CA LEU A 157 -16.93 -12.93 -13.92
C LEU A 157 -17.92 -13.68 -14.82
N ASP A 158 -19.10 -13.10 -15.04
CA ASP A 158 -20.15 -13.68 -15.88
C ASP A 158 -19.66 -13.88 -17.31
N ALA A 159 -18.93 -12.92 -17.88
CA ALA A 159 -18.36 -13.06 -19.21
C ALA A 159 -17.37 -14.24 -19.31
N ARG A 160 -16.53 -14.44 -18.28
CA ARG A 160 -15.58 -15.56 -18.23
C ARG A 160 -16.26 -16.92 -18.05
N ILE A 161 -17.32 -16.96 -17.24
CA ILE A 161 -18.11 -18.18 -17.02
C ILE A 161 -18.97 -18.52 -18.25
N GLY A 162 -19.58 -17.52 -18.89
CA GLY A 162 -20.43 -17.68 -20.08
C GLY A 162 -19.69 -18.40 -21.20
N GLY A 163 -18.45 -17.98 -21.50
CA GLY A 163 -17.62 -18.66 -22.50
C GLY A 163 -17.34 -20.14 -22.21
N ILE A 164 -17.31 -20.55 -20.94
CA ILE A 164 -17.14 -21.97 -20.56
C ILE A 164 -18.43 -22.76 -20.77
N LEU A 165 -19.58 -22.17 -20.43
CA LEU A 165 -20.88 -22.82 -20.56
C LEU A 165 -21.28 -22.97 -22.03
N ASP A 166 -20.96 -21.98 -22.86
CA ASP A 166 -21.28 -21.98 -24.29
C ASP A 166 -20.41 -22.97 -25.08
N ALA A 167 -19.13 -23.14 -24.72
CA ALA A 167 -18.23 -24.12 -25.33
C ALA A 167 -18.61 -25.60 -25.07
N SER A 168 -19.67 -25.83 -24.28
CA SER A 168 -20.11 -27.15 -23.82
C SER A 168 -21.43 -27.62 -24.44
N ARG A 169 -22.06 -26.80 -25.28
CA ARG A 169 -23.26 -27.12 -26.05
C ARG A 169 -22.88 -27.59 -27.45
#